data_AF-A0A1F3D1G0-F1
#
_entry.id   AF-A0A1F3D1G0-F1
#
_cell.length_a   1.000
_cell.length_b   1.000
_cell.length_c   1.000
_cell.angle_alpha   90.00
_cell.angle_beta   90.00
_cell.angle_gamma   90.00
#
_symmetry.space_group_name_H-M   'P 1'
#
loop_
_entity.id
_entity.type
_entity.pdbx_description
1 polymer ?
#
loop_
_entity_poly.entity_id
_entity_poly.type
_entity_poly.pdbx_seq_one_letter_code
_entity_poly.pdbx_strand_id
1 'polypeptide(L)'
;MKKQYLLIIVLACLLPFFHGCKKETGYKTLIITGQNNHDWQASSPVLKTILDETGMFSCEIMTTPEKGGDMTIFDPDFSLYKLVILDYNGDSWSDKTNTAFFDYVKNGGGVVIYHAANNAFPGWKEYNEMTGLGGWGDRTEKDGPYVYYMRDSLVIDNSPGRGGNHGKRREFLVRTRIMDHPVTQGLPARWMHGNDELYSELRGPAKNMQILATAFADSAAGGGTMRDEPMLMTITYEKGRIFHTAMGHADKDGGPAMQCSGFIVTLQRGAEWAVTGNVTQKVPFDFPDASGVVLRRDFREITFEEALENIKTYDVGKSTKNLVCIQHHITNLSGDEKGLLEAEKTMVGVLLSTNASVEAKKLLLRELSWMGTDYSVNALKDLVNNNDLKDEAQFALQRLQAGK
;
A
#
# COMPACT_ATOMS: atom_id res chain seq x y z
N MET A 1 28.37 68.31 -29.57
CA MET A 1 29.54 68.15 -28.66
C MET A 1 29.02 67.83 -27.27
N LYS A 2 29.52 66.74 -26.65
CA LYS A 2 29.85 66.51 -25.22
C LYS A 2 28.96 67.21 -24.16
N LYS A 3 28.45 66.62 -23.07
CA LYS A 3 28.73 65.38 -22.32
C LYS A 3 27.64 65.25 -21.23
N GLN A 4 27.26 64.01 -20.93
CA GLN A 4 26.87 63.40 -19.64
C GLN A 4 26.60 64.31 -18.43
N TYR A 5 25.46 64.11 -17.76
CA TYR A 5 25.46 63.76 -16.32
C TYR A 5 24.43 62.67 -16.01
N LEU A 6 24.90 61.76 -15.18
CA LEU A 6 24.36 60.50 -14.71
C LEU A 6 23.47 60.78 -13.48
N LEU A 7 22.24 60.26 -13.45
CA LEU A 7 21.56 59.97 -12.19
C LEU A 7 20.85 58.62 -12.33
N ILE A 8 21.53 57.58 -11.85
CA ILE A 8 20.98 56.24 -11.67
C ILE A 8 20.15 56.29 -10.39
N ILE A 9 18.82 56.20 -10.52
CA ILE A 9 17.95 55.81 -9.41
C ILE A 9 17.60 54.35 -9.62
N VAL A 10 18.21 53.53 -8.76
CA VAL A 10 17.89 52.13 -8.51
C VAL A 10 16.52 52.07 -7.84
N LEU A 11 15.52 51.45 -8.48
CA LEU A 11 14.47 50.70 -7.80
C LEU A 11 13.64 49.90 -8.82
N ALA A 12 14.02 48.65 -9.07
CA ALA A 12 13.15 47.71 -9.76
C ALA A 12 13.36 46.29 -9.21
N CYS A 13 12.34 45.85 -8.46
CA CYS A 13 11.91 44.46 -8.33
C CYS A 13 12.86 43.46 -7.66
N LEU A 14 13.01 43.58 -6.33
CA LEU A 14 13.17 42.39 -5.49
C LEU A 14 11.80 41.72 -5.36
N LEU A 15 11.49 40.80 -6.28
CA LEU A 15 10.45 39.80 -6.05
C LEU A 15 10.92 38.89 -4.92
N PRO A 16 10.23 38.80 -3.78
CA PRO A 16 10.51 37.74 -2.84
C PRO A 16 10.13 36.43 -3.52
N PHE A 17 11.13 35.61 -3.84
CA PHE A 17 10.95 34.18 -3.99
C PHE A 17 10.45 33.67 -2.62
N PHE A 18 9.14 33.74 -2.39
CA PHE A 18 8.47 32.84 -1.47
C PHE A 18 8.59 31.45 -2.09
N HIS A 19 9.75 30.81 -1.92
CA HIS A 19 9.77 29.37 -1.82
C HIS A 19 8.87 29.07 -0.64
N GLY A 20 7.62 28.71 -0.92
CA GLY A 20 6.72 28.18 0.07
C GLY A 20 7.47 27.07 0.77
N CYS A 21 7.91 27.34 2.00
CA CYS A 21 8.40 26.32 2.89
C CYS A 21 7.19 25.40 3.08
N LYS A 22 7.13 24.31 2.31
CA LYS A 22 6.16 23.23 2.53
C LYS A 22 6.41 22.80 3.96
N LYS A 23 5.55 23.27 4.87
CA LYS A 23 5.50 22.78 6.24
C LYS A 23 5.35 21.27 6.09
N GLU A 24 6.31 20.49 6.58
CA GLU A 24 6.15 19.04 6.64
C GLU A 24 5.01 18.76 7.61
N THR A 25 3.81 18.58 7.09
CA THR A 25 2.56 18.47 7.87
C THR A 25 2.20 17.03 8.21
N GLY A 26 2.97 16.04 7.75
CA GLY A 26 2.73 14.62 8.00
C GLY A 26 3.26 14.16 9.36
N TYR A 27 2.75 13.02 9.84
CA TYR A 27 3.32 12.31 10.98
C TYR A 27 4.78 11.98 10.71
N LYS A 28 5.69 12.52 11.53
CA LYS A 28 7.11 12.21 11.45
C LYS A 28 7.32 10.72 11.68
N THR A 29 7.94 10.05 10.71
CA THR A 29 8.12 8.61 10.67
C THR A 29 9.59 8.27 10.50
N LEU A 30 10.12 7.40 11.35
CA LEU A 30 11.47 6.87 11.22
C LEU A 30 11.43 5.47 10.64
N ILE A 31 12.18 5.21 9.58
CA ILE A 31 12.43 3.87 9.04
C ILE A 31 13.83 3.46 9.49
N ILE A 32 13.93 2.44 10.35
CA ILE A 32 15.20 1.89 10.81
C ILE A 32 15.60 0.73 9.91
N THR A 33 16.81 0.82 9.35
CA THR A 33 17.35 -0.14 8.38
C THR A 33 18.88 -0.25 8.49
N GLY A 34 19.53 -0.97 7.59
CA GLY A 34 21.00 -1.01 7.45
C GLY A 34 21.61 -2.39 7.62
N GLN A 35 20.91 -3.29 8.31
CA GLN A 35 21.21 -4.72 8.31
C GLN A 35 19.92 -5.51 8.18
N ASN A 36 19.87 -6.39 7.19
CA ASN A 36 18.75 -7.27 6.94
C ASN A 36 19.24 -8.46 6.09
N ASN A 37 18.69 -9.64 6.30
CA ASN A 37 18.90 -10.78 5.41
C ASN A 37 18.12 -10.66 4.08
N HIS A 38 17.30 -9.61 3.93
CA HIS A 38 16.62 -9.20 2.70
C HIS A 38 17.29 -7.96 2.07
N ASP A 39 16.91 -7.63 0.83
CA ASP A 39 17.40 -6.45 0.11
C ASP A 39 16.81 -5.15 0.70
N TRP A 40 17.33 -4.73 1.84
CA TRP A 40 16.85 -3.55 2.56
C TRP A 40 17.14 -2.24 1.81
N GLN A 41 18.16 -2.23 0.93
CA GLN A 41 18.41 -1.12 0.03
C GLN A 41 17.28 -0.94 -0.99
N ALA A 42 16.56 -2.02 -1.33
CA ALA A 42 15.34 -1.95 -2.13
C ALA A 42 14.09 -1.65 -1.28
N SER A 43 13.86 -2.33 -0.14
CA SER A 43 12.63 -2.13 0.63
C SER A 43 12.53 -0.79 1.32
N SER A 44 13.60 -0.28 1.94
CA SER A 44 13.50 0.94 2.76
C SER A 44 13.05 2.18 1.93
N PRO A 45 13.58 2.45 0.72
CA PRO A 45 13.05 3.50 -0.15
C PRO A 45 11.61 3.26 -0.62
N VAL A 46 11.22 2.00 -0.83
CA VAL A 46 9.85 1.65 -1.24
C VAL A 46 8.86 1.88 -0.09
N LEU A 47 9.17 1.45 1.13
CA LEU A 47 8.37 1.73 2.33
C LEU A 47 8.16 3.24 2.53
N LYS A 48 9.23 4.02 2.36
CA LYS A 48 9.17 5.49 2.38
C LYS A 48 8.22 6.02 1.31
N THR A 49 8.36 5.54 0.06
CA THR A 49 7.54 5.96 -1.07
C THR A 49 6.05 5.68 -0.82
N ILE A 50 5.72 4.47 -0.36
CA ILE A 50 4.35 4.04 -0.07
C ILE A 50 3.69 4.96 0.97
N LEU A 51 4.41 5.33 2.03
CA LEU A 51 3.82 6.18 3.08
C LEU A 51 3.82 7.66 2.73
N ASP A 52 4.87 8.19 2.10
CA ASP A 52 4.90 9.59 1.69
C ASP A 52 3.83 9.91 0.63
N GLU A 53 3.49 8.93 -0.23
CA GLU A 53 2.45 9.06 -1.26
C GLU A 53 1.08 9.44 -0.68
N THR A 54 0.79 9.00 0.54
CA THR A 54 -0.45 9.36 1.24
C THR A 54 -0.55 10.85 1.59
N GLY A 55 0.59 11.55 1.67
CA GLY A 55 0.69 12.89 2.25
C GLY A 55 0.46 12.96 3.76
N MET A 56 0.19 11.83 4.43
CA MET A 56 -0.07 11.73 5.87
C MET A 56 1.21 11.55 6.69
N PHE A 57 2.30 11.11 6.07
CA PHE A 57 3.57 10.81 6.72
C PHE A 57 4.71 11.68 6.15
N SER A 58 5.75 11.87 6.96
CA SER A 58 7.03 12.45 6.55
C SER A 58 8.10 11.47 7.00
N CYS A 59 8.50 10.58 6.10
CA CYS A 59 9.41 9.48 6.42
C CYS A 59 10.89 9.90 6.31
N GLU A 60 11.69 9.49 7.28
CA GLU A 60 13.14 9.61 7.30
C GLU A 60 13.74 8.20 7.44
N ILE A 61 14.77 7.89 6.66
CA ILE A 61 15.47 6.60 6.74
C ILE A 61 16.73 6.82 7.58
N MET A 62 16.91 6.00 8.61
CA MET A 62 18.14 5.94 9.39
C MET A 62 18.77 4.55 9.28
N THR A 63 19.99 4.54 8.78
CA THR A 63 20.77 3.33 8.51
C THR A 63 21.72 3.09 9.69
N THR A 64 21.70 1.88 10.25
CA THR A 64 22.70 1.45 11.23
C THR A 64 24.09 1.31 10.59
N PRO A 65 25.17 1.19 11.39
CA PRO A 65 26.43 0.64 10.92
C PRO A 65 26.24 -0.73 10.23
N GLU A 66 27.18 -1.07 9.36
CA GLU A 66 27.26 -2.40 8.74
C GLU A 66 27.45 -3.49 9.81
N LYS A 67 27.20 -4.74 9.41
CA LYS A 67 27.34 -5.90 10.29
C LYS A 67 28.74 -5.98 10.91
N GLY A 68 28.82 -6.11 12.23
CA GLY A 68 30.04 -6.09 13.03
C GLY A 68 30.55 -4.68 13.38
N GLY A 69 29.85 -3.63 12.96
CA GLY A 69 30.18 -2.23 13.26
C GLY A 69 29.85 -1.82 14.70
N ASP A 70 30.31 -0.64 15.10
CA ASP A 70 30.04 -0.08 16.43
C ASP A 70 28.60 0.43 16.54
N MET A 71 27.71 -0.39 17.10
CA MET A 71 26.29 -0.05 17.26
C MET A 71 26.02 1.06 18.30
N THR A 72 27.03 1.55 19.02
CA THR A 72 26.85 2.66 19.98
C THR A 72 26.65 4.01 19.29
N ILE A 73 27.05 4.15 18.03
CA ILE A 73 26.81 5.38 17.24
C ILE A 73 25.40 5.45 16.65
N PHE A 74 24.66 4.34 16.67
CA PHE A 74 23.26 4.31 16.23
C PHE A 74 22.34 4.75 17.37
N ASP A 75 22.05 6.05 17.41
CA ASP A 75 21.40 6.74 18.52
C ASP A 75 20.22 7.61 18.05
N PRO A 76 19.13 7.02 17.55
CA PRO A 76 17.93 7.76 17.13
C PRO A 76 17.25 8.47 18.31
N ASP A 77 16.83 9.72 18.10
CA ASP A 77 15.92 10.42 19.01
C ASP A 77 14.46 10.06 18.68
N PHE A 78 13.96 8.98 19.30
CA PHE A 78 12.59 8.51 19.10
C PHE A 78 11.51 9.52 19.50
N SER A 79 11.82 10.54 20.31
CA SER A 79 10.84 11.53 20.76
C SER A 79 10.33 12.43 19.62
N LEU A 80 11.07 12.50 18.51
CA LEU A 80 10.72 13.29 17.33
C LEU A 80 9.67 12.61 16.45
N TYR A 81 9.46 11.31 16.61
CA TYR A 81 8.68 10.49 15.69
C TYR A 81 7.34 10.08 16.31
N LYS A 82 6.32 9.95 15.46
CA LYS A 82 5.02 9.36 15.81
C LYS A 82 4.92 7.90 15.38
N LEU A 83 5.74 7.51 14.41
CA LEU A 83 5.81 6.16 13.89
C LEU A 83 7.27 5.73 13.73
N VAL A 84 7.55 4.48 14.08
CA VAL A 84 8.80 3.81 13.75
C VAL A 84 8.48 2.57 12.91
N ILE A 85 9.16 2.41 11.77
CA ILE A 85 9.06 1.24 10.92
C ILE A 85 10.37 0.47 11.01
N LEU A 86 10.26 -0.82 11.30
CA LEU A 86 11.41 -1.69 11.37
C LEU A 86 11.54 -2.45 10.05
N ASP A 87 12.61 -2.15 9.33
CA ASP A 87 13.12 -2.90 8.17
C ASP A 87 14.52 -3.43 8.49
N TYR A 88 14.63 -4.11 9.63
CA TYR A 88 15.92 -4.46 10.23
C TYR A 88 15.91 -5.86 10.85
N ASN A 89 16.91 -6.67 10.50
CA ASN A 89 17.36 -7.80 11.31
C ASN A 89 18.88 -7.93 11.20
N GLY A 90 19.56 -7.90 12.34
CA GLY A 90 21.01 -7.84 12.37
C GLY A 90 21.55 -7.81 13.78
N ASP A 91 22.68 -7.15 13.95
CA ASP A 91 23.34 -6.97 15.23
C ASP A 91 22.43 -6.28 16.24
N SER A 92 22.58 -6.64 17.52
CA SER A 92 21.82 -6.00 18.59
C SER A 92 22.17 -4.50 18.66
N TRP A 93 21.15 -3.66 18.80
CA TRP A 93 21.40 -2.25 19.11
C TRP A 93 21.96 -2.11 20.53
N SER A 94 22.55 -0.94 20.82
CA SER A 94 23.05 -0.65 22.16
C SER A 94 21.94 -0.70 23.22
N ASP A 95 22.29 -1.00 24.47
CA ASP A 95 21.32 -0.99 25.59
C ASP A 95 20.60 0.36 25.72
N LYS A 96 21.32 1.45 25.42
CA LYS A 96 20.75 2.81 25.36
C LYS A 96 19.64 2.88 24.31
N THR A 97 19.91 2.44 23.08
CA THR A 97 18.96 2.46 21.97
C THR A 97 17.78 1.53 22.25
N ASN A 98 18.02 0.34 22.80
CA ASN A 98 16.96 -0.61 23.19
C ASN A 98 16.03 0.01 24.23
N THR A 99 16.59 0.64 25.26
CA THR A 99 15.83 1.32 26.32
C THR A 99 15.01 2.48 25.76
N ALA A 100 15.62 3.31 24.90
CA ALA A 100 14.93 4.44 24.28
C ALA A 100 13.78 4.00 23.37
N PHE A 101 13.97 2.93 22.59
CA PHE A 101 12.90 2.35 21.76
C PHE A 101 11.77 1.78 22.63
N PHE A 102 12.13 1.03 23.68
CA PHE A 102 11.15 0.51 24.64
C PHE A 102 10.32 1.64 25.27
N ASP A 103 10.97 2.71 25.75
CA ASP A 103 10.28 3.85 26.36
C ASP A 103 9.39 4.58 25.34
N TYR A 104 9.81 4.68 24.08
CA TYR A 104 8.97 5.21 23.00
C TYR A 104 7.67 4.42 22.84
N VAL A 105 7.76 3.09 22.70
CA VAL A 105 6.56 2.23 22.55
C VAL A 105 5.71 2.28 23.80
N LYS A 106 6.33 2.17 24.98
CA LYS A 106 5.66 2.24 26.28
C LYS A 106 4.83 3.51 26.46
N ASN A 107 5.32 4.63 25.94
CA ASN A 107 4.65 5.93 26.01
C ASN A 107 3.66 6.21 24.87
N GLY A 108 3.34 5.21 24.04
CA GLY A 108 2.31 5.31 23.01
C GLY A 108 2.84 5.56 21.59
N GLY A 109 4.13 5.37 21.38
CA GLY A 109 4.72 5.35 20.04
C GLY A 109 4.12 4.26 19.17
N GLY A 110 3.81 4.59 17.91
CA GLY A 110 3.35 3.63 16.91
C GLY A 110 4.53 2.87 16.30
N VAL A 111 4.34 1.58 16.02
CA VAL A 111 5.35 0.75 15.35
C VAL A 111 4.75 -0.02 14.18
N VAL A 112 5.50 -0.14 13.08
CA VAL A 112 5.27 -1.15 12.04
C VAL A 112 6.42 -2.16 12.04
N ILE A 113 6.08 -3.43 12.19
CA ILE A 113 6.98 -4.56 11.99
C ILE A 113 6.75 -5.07 10.57
N TYR A 114 7.75 -4.89 9.71
CA TYR A 114 7.69 -5.27 8.31
C TYR A 114 8.47 -6.56 8.06
N HIS A 115 7.76 -7.59 7.59
CA HIS A 115 8.31 -8.83 7.07
C HIS A 115 9.38 -9.44 7.99
N ALA A 116 10.62 -9.55 7.53
CA ALA A 116 11.74 -10.15 8.25
C ALA A 116 12.22 -9.35 9.47
N ALA A 117 11.68 -8.17 9.75
CA ALA A 117 11.95 -7.48 11.01
C ALA A 117 11.50 -8.30 12.22
N ASN A 118 10.47 -9.14 12.08
CA ASN A 118 10.04 -10.07 13.13
C ASN A 118 11.08 -11.17 13.47
N ASN A 119 12.18 -11.26 12.71
CA ASN A 119 13.29 -12.18 12.96
C ASN A 119 14.31 -11.63 13.95
N ALA A 120 14.34 -10.31 14.13
CA ALA A 120 15.37 -9.63 14.91
C ALA A 120 15.32 -10.02 16.40
N PHE A 121 16.48 -9.89 17.05
CA PHE A 121 16.65 -9.89 18.51
C PHE A 121 15.93 -11.05 19.25
N PRO A 122 16.23 -12.33 18.95
CA PRO A 122 15.59 -13.47 19.62
C PRO A 122 15.79 -13.47 21.14
N GLY A 123 16.90 -12.91 21.64
CA GLY A 123 17.16 -12.79 23.08
C GLY A 123 16.48 -11.60 23.77
N TRP A 124 15.88 -10.66 23.02
CA TRP A 124 15.28 -9.46 23.61
C TRP A 124 13.79 -9.69 23.87
N LYS A 125 13.45 -9.96 25.13
CA LYS A 125 12.09 -10.34 25.54
C LYS A 125 11.04 -9.30 25.13
N GLU A 126 11.27 -8.03 25.42
CA GLU A 126 10.31 -6.94 25.15
C GLU A 126 10.06 -6.81 23.65
N TYR A 127 11.10 -6.95 22.82
CA TYR A 127 10.96 -6.95 21.36
C TYR A 127 10.04 -8.09 20.88
N ASN A 128 10.24 -9.31 21.38
CA ASN A 128 9.41 -10.46 20.99
C ASN A 128 7.96 -10.31 21.50
N GLU A 129 7.73 -9.65 22.64
CA GLU A 129 6.37 -9.30 23.08
C GLU A 129 5.73 -8.23 22.17
N MET A 130 6.50 -7.27 21.66
CA MET A 130 6.02 -6.25 20.71
C MET A 130 5.74 -6.81 19.31
N THR A 131 6.51 -7.79 18.83
CA THR A 131 6.26 -8.43 17.52
C THR A 131 5.13 -9.46 17.56
N GLY A 132 4.85 -10.03 18.74
CA GLY A 132 3.82 -11.05 18.97
C GLY A 132 4.26 -12.43 18.49
N LEU A 133 4.60 -12.55 17.21
CA LEU A 133 5.19 -13.72 16.57
C LEU A 133 6.45 -13.31 15.80
N GLY A 134 7.43 -14.21 15.74
CA GLY A 134 8.65 -14.06 14.95
C GLY A 134 9.12 -15.39 14.39
N GLY A 135 10.14 -15.35 13.54
CA GLY A 135 10.71 -16.55 12.94
C GLY A 135 12.24 -16.54 12.95
N TRP A 136 12.83 -17.66 12.57
CA TRP A 136 14.28 -17.87 12.49
C TRP A 136 15.00 -17.48 13.80
N GLY A 137 16.32 -17.30 13.75
CA GLY A 137 17.12 -16.93 14.93
C GLY A 137 17.11 -17.99 16.03
N ASP A 138 17.10 -19.27 15.65
CA ASP A 138 17.03 -20.43 16.56
C ASP A 138 15.82 -20.42 17.51
N ARG A 139 14.73 -19.79 17.07
CA ARG A 139 13.44 -19.84 17.76
C ARG A 139 12.88 -21.25 17.70
N THR A 140 12.29 -21.69 18.81
CA THR A 140 11.60 -22.98 18.94
C THR A 140 10.41 -22.88 19.89
N GLU A 141 9.82 -24.02 20.23
CA GLU A 141 9.56 -24.37 21.63
C GLU A 141 9.45 -23.27 22.70
N LYS A 142 10.65 -22.88 23.12
CA LYS A 142 10.98 -22.05 24.28
C LYS A 142 10.52 -20.59 24.11
N ASP A 143 10.30 -20.15 22.88
CA ASP A 143 10.03 -18.74 22.56
C ASP A 143 8.54 -18.41 22.54
N GLY A 144 7.68 -19.42 22.71
CA GLY A 144 6.22 -19.28 22.78
C GLY A 144 5.48 -20.01 21.65
N PRO A 145 4.16 -20.20 21.76
CA PRO A 145 3.39 -21.11 20.91
C PRO A 145 3.37 -20.70 19.44
N TYR A 146 2.96 -21.64 18.58
CA TYR A 146 2.38 -21.29 17.29
C TYR A 146 0.98 -20.72 17.50
N VAL A 147 0.61 -19.76 16.65
CA VAL A 147 -0.77 -19.25 16.58
C VAL A 147 -1.22 -19.26 15.14
N TYR A 148 -2.27 -20.02 14.83
CA TYR A 148 -2.77 -20.20 13.47
C TYR A 148 -4.26 -20.48 13.48
N TYR A 149 -4.89 -20.44 12.31
CA TYR A 149 -6.26 -20.88 12.12
C TYR A 149 -6.30 -22.29 11.54
N MET A 150 -7.24 -23.10 12.03
CA MET A 150 -7.58 -24.40 11.46
C MET A 150 -9.10 -24.54 11.46
N ARG A 151 -9.70 -24.78 10.28
CA ARG A 151 -11.17 -24.88 10.11
C ARG A 151 -11.92 -23.70 10.76
N ASP A 152 -11.45 -22.49 10.48
CA ASP A 152 -11.99 -21.22 10.99
C ASP A 152 -11.95 -21.03 12.52
N SER A 153 -11.22 -21.87 13.24
CA SER A 153 -10.94 -21.70 14.66
C SER A 153 -9.50 -21.27 14.89
N LEU A 154 -9.30 -20.29 15.78
CA LEU A 154 -7.97 -19.90 16.26
C LEU A 154 -7.40 -21.02 17.13
N VAL A 155 -6.17 -21.42 16.86
CA VAL A 155 -5.43 -22.47 17.58
C VAL A 155 -4.16 -21.87 18.16
N ILE A 156 -3.92 -22.13 19.45
CA ILE A 156 -2.67 -21.85 20.14
C ILE A 156 -2.01 -23.20 20.45
N ASP A 157 -0.86 -23.44 19.86
CA ASP A 157 -0.22 -24.75 19.83
C ASP A 157 1.19 -24.68 20.42
N ASN A 158 1.37 -25.32 21.58
CA ASN A 158 2.63 -25.37 22.31
C ASN A 158 3.51 -26.58 21.92
N SER A 159 3.12 -27.36 20.90
CA SER A 159 3.88 -28.54 20.47
C SER A 159 5.31 -28.17 20.04
N PRO A 160 6.30 -29.04 20.30
CA PRO A 160 7.69 -28.80 19.90
C PRO A 160 7.87 -28.55 18.41
N GLY A 161 8.84 -27.71 18.06
CA GLY A 161 9.23 -27.46 16.67
C GLY A 161 9.94 -26.13 16.46
N ARG A 162 10.33 -25.88 15.21
CA ARG A 162 11.05 -24.67 14.79
C ARG A 162 10.14 -23.44 14.85
N GLY A 163 10.72 -22.26 15.09
CA GLY A 163 10.06 -20.97 14.85
C GLY A 163 10.46 -20.41 13.50
N GLY A 164 9.52 -20.29 12.58
CA GLY A 164 9.69 -19.70 11.25
C GLY A 164 10.01 -20.69 10.15
N ASN A 165 9.27 -20.54 9.05
CA ASN A 165 9.39 -21.28 7.81
C ASN A 165 8.65 -20.52 6.70
N HIS A 166 8.91 -20.82 5.43
CA HIS A 166 8.02 -20.45 4.33
C HIS A 166 8.13 -21.46 3.20
N GLY A 167 7.05 -21.60 2.42
CA GLY A 167 7.07 -22.37 1.18
C GLY A 167 7.79 -21.65 0.03
N LYS A 168 7.68 -22.20 -1.18
CA LYS A 168 8.04 -21.46 -2.40
C LYS A 168 7.18 -20.20 -2.55
N ARG A 169 7.79 -19.15 -3.10
CA ARG A 169 7.06 -17.91 -3.42
C ARG A 169 5.94 -18.15 -4.40
N ARG A 170 4.79 -17.53 -4.12
CA ARG A 170 3.58 -17.65 -4.94
C ARG A 170 2.62 -16.53 -4.63
N GLU A 171 1.68 -16.30 -5.53
CA GLU A 171 0.47 -15.55 -5.19
C GLU A 171 -0.37 -16.39 -4.24
N PHE A 172 -1.06 -15.75 -3.29
CA PHE A 172 -1.94 -16.47 -2.37
C PHE A 172 -3.16 -15.65 -1.97
N LEU A 173 -4.23 -16.37 -1.67
CA LEU A 173 -5.46 -15.80 -1.17
C LEU A 173 -5.31 -15.44 0.31
N VAL A 174 -5.44 -14.15 0.61
CA VAL A 174 -5.55 -13.63 1.98
C VAL A 174 -7.02 -13.63 2.39
N ARG A 175 -7.28 -14.11 3.61
CA ARG A 175 -8.59 -14.13 4.25
C ARG A 175 -8.61 -13.15 5.41
N THR A 176 -9.48 -12.15 5.33
CA THR A 176 -9.70 -11.19 6.42
C THR A 176 -10.49 -11.89 7.53
N ARG A 177 -9.97 -11.88 8.76
CA ARG A 177 -10.56 -12.55 9.93
C ARG A 177 -11.38 -11.62 10.80
N ILE A 178 -10.93 -10.37 10.94
CA ILE A 178 -11.63 -9.32 11.69
C ILE A 178 -12.00 -8.23 10.69
N MET A 179 -13.29 -8.10 10.36
CA MET A 179 -13.77 -7.23 9.28
C MET A 179 -14.09 -5.80 9.73
N ASP A 180 -14.20 -5.58 11.05
CA ASP A 180 -14.60 -4.32 11.69
C ASP A 180 -13.44 -3.60 12.39
N HIS A 181 -12.22 -4.16 12.36
CA HIS A 181 -11.03 -3.47 12.83
C HIS A 181 -10.70 -2.29 11.88
N PRO A 182 -10.27 -1.11 12.38
CA PRO A 182 -10.05 0.07 11.52
C PRO A 182 -9.17 -0.19 10.29
N VAL A 183 -8.11 -0.99 10.43
CA VAL A 183 -7.21 -1.38 9.33
C VAL A 183 -7.94 -2.15 8.22
N THR A 184 -8.84 -3.06 8.57
CA THR A 184 -9.51 -3.98 7.63
C THR A 184 -10.93 -3.57 7.28
N GLN A 185 -11.48 -2.54 7.94
CA GLN A 185 -12.85 -2.08 7.71
C GLN A 185 -13.06 -1.69 6.24
N GLY A 186 -14.06 -2.33 5.62
CA GLY A 186 -14.42 -2.14 4.22
C GLY A 186 -13.57 -2.93 3.22
N LEU A 187 -12.48 -3.58 3.64
CA LEU A 187 -11.70 -4.46 2.75
C LEU A 187 -12.50 -5.75 2.44
N PRO A 188 -12.29 -6.38 1.27
CA PRO A 188 -12.88 -7.67 0.95
C PRO A 188 -12.57 -8.75 1.99
N ALA A 189 -13.52 -9.66 2.20
CA ALA A 189 -13.31 -10.83 3.07
C ALA A 189 -12.21 -11.77 2.55
N ARG A 190 -11.96 -11.74 1.23
CA ARG A 190 -10.94 -12.52 0.55
C ARG A 190 -10.35 -11.71 -0.60
N TRP A 191 -9.03 -11.71 -0.70
CA TRP A 191 -8.31 -10.97 -1.74
C TRP A 191 -6.99 -11.64 -2.08
N MET A 192 -6.51 -11.46 -3.31
CA MET A 192 -5.25 -12.04 -3.78
C MET A 192 -4.06 -11.13 -3.49
N HIS A 193 -3.04 -11.68 -2.85
CA HIS A 193 -1.74 -11.04 -2.68
C HIS A 193 -0.77 -11.45 -3.79
N GLY A 194 0.14 -10.55 -4.14
CA GLY A 194 1.17 -10.76 -5.16
C GLY A 194 2.13 -11.90 -4.83
N ASN A 195 2.98 -12.24 -5.80
CA ASN A 195 3.98 -13.31 -5.61
C ASN A 195 4.91 -12.96 -4.43
N ASP A 196 4.86 -13.77 -3.37
CA ASP A 196 5.52 -13.47 -2.11
C ASP A 196 5.82 -14.75 -1.30
N GLU A 197 6.60 -14.60 -0.23
CA GLU A 197 6.83 -15.61 0.79
C GLU A 197 5.65 -15.65 1.78
N LEU A 198 4.94 -16.78 1.81
CA LEU A 198 3.93 -17.03 2.85
C LEU A 198 4.64 -17.58 4.09
N TYR A 199 4.93 -16.70 5.04
CA TYR A 199 5.52 -17.08 6.33
C TYR A 199 4.60 -18.02 7.12
N SER A 200 5.18 -19.06 7.70
CA SER A 200 4.49 -20.13 8.41
C SER A 200 5.30 -20.57 9.62
N GLU A 201 4.66 -21.26 10.55
CA GLU A 201 5.31 -21.76 11.78
C GLU A 201 5.98 -20.63 12.60
N LEU A 202 5.53 -19.38 12.49
CA LEU A 202 6.01 -18.29 13.34
C LEU A 202 5.66 -18.58 14.80
N ARG A 203 6.56 -18.21 15.71
CA ARG A 203 6.45 -18.43 17.16
C ARG A 203 6.77 -17.17 17.93
N GLY A 204 6.14 -17.00 19.08
CA GLY A 204 6.44 -15.90 19.97
C GLY A 204 5.52 -15.86 21.18
N PRO A 205 5.69 -14.86 22.06
CA PRO A 205 4.88 -14.71 23.26
C PRO A 205 3.37 -14.63 22.99
N ALA A 206 2.97 -14.15 21.80
CA ALA A 206 1.59 -14.07 21.35
C ALA A 206 0.63 -13.36 22.32
N LYS A 207 1.12 -12.33 23.02
CA LYS A 207 0.33 -11.54 24.00
C LYS A 207 -0.32 -10.33 23.33
N ASN A 208 -1.54 -10.00 23.77
CA ASN A 208 -2.28 -8.80 23.34
C ASN A 208 -2.33 -8.62 21.81
N MET A 209 -2.45 -9.74 21.10
CA MET A 209 -2.37 -9.78 19.64
C MET A 209 -3.73 -10.09 19.04
N GLN A 210 -4.06 -9.42 17.93
CA GLN A 210 -5.19 -9.77 17.08
C GLN A 210 -4.67 -10.19 15.69
N ILE A 211 -5.25 -11.25 15.13
CA ILE A 211 -4.95 -11.69 13.77
C ILE A 211 -6.00 -11.09 12.84
N LEU A 212 -5.62 -10.06 12.09
CA LEU A 212 -6.51 -9.35 11.19
C LEU A 212 -6.76 -10.14 9.90
N ALA A 213 -5.74 -10.83 9.40
CA ALA A 213 -5.85 -11.65 8.20
C ALA A 213 -4.88 -12.84 8.20
N THR A 214 -5.26 -13.90 7.50
CA THR A 214 -4.47 -15.14 7.35
C THR A 214 -4.34 -15.56 5.90
N ALA A 215 -3.38 -16.42 5.56
CA ALA A 215 -3.30 -17.10 4.28
C ALA A 215 -3.08 -18.61 4.46
N PHE A 216 -3.68 -19.42 3.57
CA PHE A 216 -3.57 -20.87 3.66
C PHE A 216 -2.22 -21.36 3.13
N ALA A 217 -1.41 -21.94 4.01
CA ALA A 217 -0.10 -22.51 3.69
C ALA A 217 -0.25 -23.93 3.08
N ASP A 218 -0.70 -23.98 1.83
CA ASP A 218 -0.85 -25.22 1.07
C ASP A 218 0.49 -25.91 0.81
N SER A 219 0.63 -27.13 1.34
CA SER A 219 1.81 -27.99 1.14
C SER A 219 2.01 -28.41 -0.32
N ALA A 220 0.93 -28.54 -1.12
CA ALA A 220 0.99 -28.92 -2.53
C ALA A 220 1.61 -27.82 -3.39
N ALA A 221 1.58 -26.57 -2.93
CA ALA A 221 2.14 -25.41 -3.62
C ALA A 221 3.62 -25.14 -3.24
N GLY A 222 4.39 -26.20 -2.95
CA GLY A 222 5.84 -26.13 -2.77
C GLY A 222 6.32 -25.85 -1.35
N GLY A 223 5.62 -26.38 -0.35
CA GLY A 223 5.91 -26.16 1.07
C GLY A 223 4.78 -25.39 1.76
N GLY A 224 4.40 -25.85 2.95
CA GLY A 224 3.28 -25.30 3.71
C GLY A 224 2.81 -26.25 4.81
N THR A 225 2.15 -25.70 5.81
CA THR A 225 1.75 -26.39 7.05
C THR A 225 0.34 -26.97 7.00
N MET A 226 -0.41 -26.72 5.91
CA MET A 226 -1.86 -26.97 5.81
C MET A 226 -2.68 -26.22 6.88
N ARG A 227 -2.17 -25.08 7.35
CA ARG A 227 -2.82 -24.15 8.29
C ARG A 227 -3.11 -22.83 7.61
N ASP A 228 -4.04 -22.06 8.15
CA ASP A 228 -4.19 -20.65 7.84
C ASP A 228 -3.24 -19.84 8.75
N GLU A 229 -2.14 -19.36 8.18
CA GLU A 229 -1.06 -18.68 8.91
C GLU A 229 -1.32 -17.16 9.00
N PRO A 230 -1.00 -16.48 10.11
CA PRO A 230 -1.19 -15.05 10.28
C PRO A 230 -0.34 -14.21 9.30
N MET A 231 -0.99 -13.35 8.52
CA MET A 231 -0.31 -12.45 7.57
C MET A 231 -0.35 -10.99 8.03
N LEU A 232 -1.45 -10.57 8.66
CA LEU A 232 -1.63 -9.24 9.22
C LEU A 232 -2.04 -9.38 10.69
N MET A 233 -1.31 -8.70 11.56
CA MET A 233 -1.51 -8.73 12.99
C MET A 233 -1.46 -7.33 13.59
N THR A 234 -2.12 -7.16 14.72
CA THR A 234 -1.90 -6.01 15.59
C THR A 234 -1.53 -6.49 16.98
N ILE A 235 -0.63 -5.75 17.63
CA ILE A 235 -0.19 -6.01 18.99
C ILE A 235 -0.33 -4.71 19.78
N THR A 236 -0.82 -4.81 21.02
CA THR A 236 -0.76 -3.71 21.98
C THR A 236 0.30 -4.01 23.03
N TYR A 237 1.27 -3.13 23.14
CA TYR A 237 2.34 -3.22 24.13
C TYR A 237 2.34 -1.95 24.97
N GLU A 238 1.95 -2.08 26.24
CA GLU A 238 1.71 -0.92 27.12
C GLU A 238 0.70 0.05 26.45
N LYS A 239 1.10 1.29 26.14
CA LYS A 239 0.26 2.25 25.40
C LYS A 239 0.51 2.25 23.89
N GLY A 240 1.56 1.56 23.44
CA GLY A 240 1.98 1.50 22.04
C GLY A 240 1.07 0.60 21.22
N ARG A 241 0.91 0.98 19.95
CA ARG A 241 0.18 0.19 18.95
C ARG A 241 1.16 -0.26 17.88
N ILE A 242 1.18 -1.56 17.64
CA ILE A 242 2.09 -2.20 16.70
C ILE A 242 1.27 -2.87 15.61
N PHE A 243 1.51 -2.49 14.36
CA PHE A 243 1.02 -3.20 13.19
C PHE A 243 2.12 -4.11 12.66
N HIS A 244 1.82 -5.39 12.46
CA HIS A 244 2.77 -6.37 11.99
C HIS A 244 2.24 -7.01 10.71
N THR A 245 2.95 -6.81 9.61
CA THR A 245 2.73 -7.51 8.34
C THR A 245 3.85 -8.53 8.12
N ALA A 246 3.49 -9.80 7.92
CA ALA A 246 4.43 -10.85 7.53
C ALA A 246 4.67 -10.87 6.00
N MET A 247 3.88 -10.14 5.22
CA MET A 247 3.99 -10.02 3.77
C MET A 247 4.98 -8.92 3.36
N GLY A 248 5.41 -8.99 2.12
CA GLY A 248 6.19 -7.96 1.44
C GLY A 248 7.65 -8.34 1.23
N HIS A 249 7.96 -9.52 0.68
CA HIS A 249 9.35 -9.83 0.34
C HIS A 249 9.93 -8.78 -0.61
N ALA A 250 11.09 -8.25 -0.25
CA ALA A 250 11.78 -7.22 -1.03
C ALA A 250 12.64 -7.84 -2.14
N ASP A 251 12.21 -7.66 -3.39
CA ASP A 251 13.08 -7.86 -4.55
C ASP A 251 13.55 -6.49 -5.07
N LYS A 252 14.40 -6.50 -6.11
CA LYS A 252 14.78 -5.30 -6.85
C LYS A 252 13.54 -4.49 -7.26
N ASP A 253 13.60 -3.17 -7.08
CA ASP A 253 12.51 -2.23 -7.37
C ASP A 253 11.21 -2.54 -6.59
N GLY A 254 11.32 -3.20 -5.43
CA GLY A 254 10.23 -3.58 -4.53
C GLY A 254 9.57 -4.92 -4.87
N GLY A 255 9.77 -5.45 -6.08
CA GLY A 255 9.20 -6.73 -6.48
C GLY A 255 7.67 -6.79 -6.52
N PRO A 256 7.10 -7.93 -6.92
CA PRO A 256 5.64 -8.10 -7.02
C PRO A 256 4.93 -8.07 -5.65
N ALA A 257 5.63 -8.44 -4.56
CA ALA A 257 5.05 -8.44 -3.22
C ALA A 257 4.78 -7.02 -2.71
N MET A 258 5.78 -6.12 -2.76
CA MET A 258 5.61 -4.74 -2.29
C MET A 258 4.80 -3.88 -3.28
N GLN A 259 4.78 -4.24 -4.56
CA GLN A 259 3.92 -3.58 -5.55
C GLN A 259 2.45 -4.00 -5.44
N CYS A 260 2.12 -5.03 -4.65
CA CYS A 260 0.73 -5.45 -4.49
C CYS A 260 -0.10 -4.34 -3.82
N SER A 261 -1.20 -3.94 -4.46
CA SER A 261 -2.14 -2.94 -3.93
C SER A 261 -2.65 -3.35 -2.54
N GLY A 262 -2.90 -4.64 -2.31
CA GLY A 262 -3.29 -5.15 -0.99
C GLY A 262 -2.23 -4.90 0.09
N PHE A 263 -0.95 -5.13 -0.21
CA PHE A 263 0.17 -4.81 0.69
C PHE A 263 0.29 -3.30 0.93
N ILE A 264 0.31 -2.50 -0.12
CA ILE A 264 0.43 -1.04 -0.05
C ILE A 264 -0.66 -0.46 0.85
N VAL A 265 -1.92 -0.80 0.59
CA VAL A 265 -3.08 -0.27 1.32
C VAL A 265 -3.08 -0.72 2.78
N THR A 266 -2.78 -1.99 3.04
CA THR A 266 -2.76 -2.49 4.44
C THR A 266 -1.57 -1.94 5.22
N LEU A 267 -0.42 -1.69 4.59
CA LEU A 267 0.71 -0.98 5.20
C LEU A 267 0.34 0.48 5.54
N GLN A 268 -0.24 1.23 4.60
CA GLN A 268 -0.65 2.61 4.83
C GLN A 268 -1.70 2.73 5.95
N ARG A 269 -2.72 1.85 5.94
CA ARG A 269 -3.76 1.80 6.97
C ARG A 269 -3.22 1.32 8.32
N GLY A 270 -2.35 0.33 8.32
CA GLY A 270 -1.69 -0.19 9.52
C GLY A 270 -0.81 0.87 10.19
N ALA A 271 -0.05 1.63 9.39
CA ALA A 271 0.75 2.76 9.85
C ALA A 271 -0.13 3.87 10.47
N GLU A 272 -1.23 4.26 9.81
CA GLU A 272 -2.16 5.26 10.35
C GLU A 272 -2.78 4.80 11.67
N TRP A 273 -3.20 3.54 11.74
CA TRP A 273 -3.76 2.94 12.95
C TRP A 273 -2.74 2.88 14.08
N ALA A 274 -1.48 2.54 13.80
CA ALA A 274 -0.42 2.54 14.80
C ALA A 274 -0.25 3.94 15.43
N VAL A 275 -0.30 5.00 14.61
CA VAL A 275 -0.19 6.39 15.09
C VAL A 275 -1.45 6.88 15.81
N THR A 276 -2.64 6.60 15.29
CA THR A 276 -3.88 7.29 15.70
C THR A 276 -4.89 6.42 16.44
N GLY A 277 -4.79 5.09 16.28
CA GLY A 277 -5.80 4.13 16.73
C GLY A 277 -7.01 4.02 15.79
N ASN A 278 -7.04 4.76 14.68
CA ASN A 278 -8.12 4.74 13.70
C ASN A 278 -7.58 4.76 12.25
N VAL A 279 -8.46 4.61 11.27
CA VAL A 279 -8.13 4.73 9.84
C VAL A 279 -9.15 5.63 9.16
N THR A 280 -8.66 6.68 8.50
CA THR A 280 -9.48 7.65 7.75
C THR A 280 -9.39 7.45 6.24
N GLN A 281 -8.39 6.69 5.78
CA GLN A 281 -8.20 6.35 4.38
C GLN A 281 -9.36 5.51 3.85
N LYS A 282 -9.91 5.91 2.70
CA LYS A 282 -10.94 5.13 1.98
C LYS A 282 -10.34 3.84 1.42
N VAL A 283 -11.20 2.85 1.16
CA VAL A 283 -10.79 1.67 0.40
C VAL A 283 -10.65 2.10 -1.06
N PRO A 284 -9.49 1.93 -1.70
CA PRO A 284 -9.30 2.35 -3.08
C PRO A 284 -9.98 1.37 -4.03
N PHE A 285 -10.33 1.86 -5.22
CA PHE A 285 -11.06 1.08 -6.23
C PHE A 285 -10.27 -0.11 -6.78
N ASP A 286 -8.94 -0.06 -6.68
CA ASP A 286 -8.01 -1.07 -7.15
C ASP A 286 -7.44 -1.93 -6.01
N PHE A 287 -8.12 -1.97 -4.85
CA PHE A 287 -7.84 -3.00 -3.85
C PHE A 287 -8.15 -4.38 -4.46
N PRO A 288 -7.25 -5.38 -4.34
CA PRO A 288 -7.47 -6.68 -4.97
C PRO A 288 -8.67 -7.41 -4.36
N ASP A 289 -9.33 -8.24 -5.16
CA ASP A 289 -10.35 -9.17 -4.69
C ASP A 289 -9.90 -10.62 -4.91
N ALA A 290 -10.81 -11.58 -4.76
CA ALA A 290 -10.48 -13.00 -4.93
C ALA A 290 -10.25 -13.42 -6.40
N SER A 291 -10.50 -12.53 -7.37
CA SER A 291 -10.37 -12.81 -8.80
C SER A 291 -8.95 -12.66 -9.31
N GLY A 292 -8.11 -11.85 -8.66
CA GLY A 292 -6.72 -11.67 -9.09
C GLY A 292 -5.95 -10.61 -8.34
N VAL A 293 -4.63 -10.65 -8.54
CA VAL A 293 -3.67 -9.69 -7.98
C VAL A 293 -3.76 -8.36 -8.72
N VAL A 294 -3.66 -7.27 -7.96
CA VAL A 294 -3.48 -5.91 -8.50
C VAL A 294 -2.12 -5.38 -8.07
N LEU A 295 -1.31 -4.95 -9.05
CA LEU A 295 0.00 -4.34 -8.82
C LEU A 295 -0.01 -2.83 -9.15
N ARG A 296 0.66 -2.05 -8.30
CA ARG A 296 0.98 -0.63 -8.47
C ARG A 296 2.50 -0.51 -8.59
N ARG A 297 3.02 -0.57 -9.82
CA ARG A 297 4.48 -0.56 -10.09
C ARG A 297 5.19 0.69 -9.59
N ASP A 298 4.49 1.82 -9.60
CA ASP A 298 4.98 3.10 -9.13
C ASP A 298 4.46 3.44 -7.71
N PHE A 299 3.94 2.45 -6.99
CA PHE A 299 3.46 2.53 -5.61
C PHE A 299 2.31 3.51 -5.32
N ARG A 300 1.66 4.05 -6.36
CA ARG A 300 0.51 4.94 -6.26
C ARG A 300 -0.69 4.46 -7.06
N GLU A 301 -1.83 5.05 -6.79
CA GLU A 301 -3.03 4.87 -7.61
C GLU A 301 -2.84 5.49 -9.00
N ILE A 302 -3.45 4.84 -10.00
CA ILE A 302 -3.56 5.41 -11.34
C ILE A 302 -4.61 6.51 -11.32
N THR A 303 -4.31 7.64 -11.96
CA THR A 303 -5.23 8.76 -12.08
C THR A 303 -6.27 8.52 -13.18
N PHE A 304 -7.36 9.30 -13.16
CA PHE A 304 -8.39 9.25 -14.19
C PHE A 304 -7.82 9.57 -15.58
N GLU A 305 -6.94 10.58 -15.66
CA GLU A 305 -6.29 11.00 -16.89
C GLU A 305 -5.38 9.92 -17.45
N GLU A 306 -4.59 9.27 -16.60
CA GLU A 306 -3.75 8.14 -17.01
C GLU A 306 -4.57 6.92 -17.42
N ALA A 307 -5.68 6.65 -16.74
CA ALA A 307 -6.59 5.59 -17.13
C ALA A 307 -7.20 5.85 -18.52
N LEU A 308 -7.58 7.09 -18.82
CA LEU A 308 -8.08 7.51 -20.13
C LEU A 308 -6.99 7.48 -21.21
N GLU A 309 -5.74 7.78 -20.89
CA GLU A 309 -4.65 7.62 -21.84
C GLU A 309 -4.39 6.13 -22.12
N ASN A 310 -4.28 5.31 -21.07
CA ASN A 310 -3.96 3.90 -21.19
C ASN A 310 -5.07 3.08 -21.87
N ILE A 311 -6.34 3.44 -21.65
CA ILE A 311 -7.47 2.71 -22.24
C ILE A 311 -7.49 2.84 -23.77
N LYS A 312 -6.87 3.87 -24.37
CA LYS A 312 -6.79 4.04 -25.84
C LYS A 312 -6.23 2.81 -26.55
N THR A 313 -5.35 2.06 -25.90
CA THR A 313 -4.70 0.86 -26.47
C THR A 313 -5.33 -0.46 -26.00
N TYR A 314 -6.51 -0.39 -25.36
CA TYR A 314 -7.24 -1.56 -24.90
C TYR A 314 -7.58 -2.49 -26.06
N ASP A 315 -7.54 -3.78 -25.77
CA ASP A 315 -7.91 -4.86 -26.69
C ASP A 315 -8.58 -5.97 -25.88
N VAL A 316 -9.40 -6.79 -26.54
CA VAL A 316 -10.14 -7.87 -25.89
C VAL A 316 -9.17 -8.83 -25.20
N GLY A 317 -9.45 -9.14 -23.93
CA GLY A 317 -8.63 -10.04 -23.11
C GLY A 317 -7.49 -9.34 -22.35
N LYS A 318 -7.25 -8.03 -22.57
CA LYS A 318 -6.38 -7.24 -21.69
C LYS A 318 -7.11 -6.89 -20.38
N SER A 319 -6.35 -6.48 -19.37
CA SER A 319 -6.89 -6.03 -18.09
C SER A 319 -7.87 -4.86 -18.26
N THR A 320 -8.98 -4.91 -17.52
CA THR A 320 -9.99 -3.85 -17.46
C THR A 320 -9.69 -2.80 -16.37
N LYS A 321 -8.51 -2.82 -15.74
CA LYS A 321 -8.12 -1.90 -14.65
C LYS A 321 -8.42 -0.42 -14.95
N ASN A 322 -8.10 0.02 -16.17
CA ASN A 322 -8.33 1.42 -16.58
C ASN A 322 -9.82 1.74 -16.69
N LEU A 323 -10.64 0.80 -17.19
CA LEU A 323 -12.09 0.97 -17.23
C LEU A 323 -12.68 1.07 -15.81
N VAL A 324 -12.23 0.22 -14.89
CA VAL A 324 -12.68 0.26 -13.49
C VAL A 324 -12.31 1.61 -12.83
N CYS A 325 -11.11 2.14 -13.10
CA CYS A 325 -10.71 3.47 -12.66
C CYS A 325 -11.67 4.57 -13.17
N ILE A 326 -11.99 4.54 -14.47
CA ILE A 326 -12.92 5.48 -15.11
C ILE A 326 -14.32 5.38 -14.47
N GLN A 327 -14.85 4.17 -14.32
CA GLN A 327 -16.16 3.93 -13.70
C GLN A 327 -16.19 4.40 -12.24
N HIS A 328 -15.11 4.18 -11.48
CA HIS A 328 -15.00 4.65 -10.11
C HIS A 328 -14.97 6.18 -10.04
N HIS A 329 -14.23 6.84 -10.94
CA HIS A 329 -14.20 8.30 -11.02
C HIS A 329 -15.60 8.88 -11.31
N ILE A 330 -16.33 8.31 -12.27
CA ILE A 330 -17.71 8.70 -12.59
C ILE A 330 -18.61 8.53 -11.36
N THR A 331 -18.48 7.42 -10.63
CA THR A 331 -19.28 7.14 -9.42
C THR A 331 -19.04 8.19 -8.33
N ASN A 332 -17.77 8.59 -8.11
CA ASN A 332 -17.42 9.61 -7.13
C ASN A 332 -17.96 11.00 -7.48
N LEU A 333 -18.27 11.26 -8.76
CA LEU A 333 -18.87 12.50 -9.24
C LEU A 333 -20.41 12.47 -9.27
N SER A 334 -21.05 11.43 -8.74
CA SER A 334 -22.52 11.24 -8.83
C SER A 334 -23.37 12.42 -8.32
N GLY A 335 -22.83 13.27 -7.46
CA GLY A 335 -23.49 14.51 -7.00
C GLY A 335 -22.92 15.82 -7.60
N ASP A 336 -21.98 15.73 -8.53
CA ASP A 336 -21.28 16.86 -9.15
C ASP A 336 -21.55 16.90 -10.66
N GLU A 337 -22.59 17.61 -11.06
CA GLU A 337 -22.98 17.77 -12.47
C GLU A 337 -21.87 18.39 -13.33
N LYS A 338 -21.09 19.33 -12.77
CA LYS A 338 -20.00 19.98 -13.52
C LYS A 338 -18.84 19.00 -13.72
N GLY A 339 -18.47 18.27 -12.67
CA GLY A 339 -17.44 17.23 -12.75
C GLY A 339 -17.83 16.13 -13.74
N LEU A 340 -19.06 15.64 -13.71
CA LEU A 340 -19.55 14.63 -14.67
C LEU A 340 -19.47 15.12 -16.12
N LEU A 341 -19.84 16.38 -16.37
CA LEU A 341 -19.74 16.96 -17.71
C LEU A 341 -18.28 17.08 -18.18
N GLU A 342 -17.33 17.42 -17.30
CA GLU A 342 -15.91 17.45 -17.67
C GLU A 342 -15.34 16.03 -17.92
N ALA A 343 -15.76 15.04 -17.12
CA ALA A 343 -15.43 13.64 -17.38
C ALA A 343 -16.00 13.17 -18.73
N GLU A 344 -17.26 13.49 -19.03
CA GLU A 344 -17.91 13.23 -20.32
C GLU A 344 -17.10 13.82 -21.49
N LYS A 345 -16.73 15.10 -21.39
CA LYS A 345 -15.92 15.79 -22.43
C LYS A 345 -14.62 15.06 -22.69
N THR A 346 -13.92 14.67 -21.63
CA THR A 346 -12.63 13.99 -21.74
C THR A 346 -12.78 12.61 -22.38
N MET A 347 -13.82 11.85 -22.00
CA MET A 347 -14.16 10.56 -22.61
C MET A 347 -14.52 10.70 -24.10
N VAL A 348 -15.30 11.71 -24.48
CA VAL A 348 -15.59 12.02 -25.89
C VAL A 348 -14.31 12.37 -26.65
N GLY A 349 -13.37 13.07 -26.02
CA GLY A 349 -12.04 13.33 -26.59
C GLY A 349 -11.28 12.04 -26.94
N VAL A 350 -11.34 11.03 -26.07
CA VAL A 350 -10.78 9.69 -26.35
C VAL A 350 -11.54 9.01 -27.48
N LEU A 351 -12.88 9.08 -27.47
CA LEU A 351 -13.74 8.46 -28.46
C LEU A 351 -13.47 8.98 -29.90
N LEU A 352 -13.23 10.28 -30.03
CA LEU A 352 -12.92 10.95 -31.30
C LEU A 352 -11.44 10.83 -31.70
N SER A 353 -10.57 10.34 -30.81
CA SER A 353 -9.14 10.18 -31.11
C SER A 353 -8.90 9.12 -32.18
N THR A 354 -7.99 9.41 -33.12
CA THR A 354 -7.51 8.44 -34.12
C THR A 354 -6.61 7.36 -33.51
N ASN A 355 -6.06 7.62 -32.32
CA ASN A 355 -5.11 6.72 -31.66
C ASN A 355 -5.81 5.76 -30.68
N ALA A 356 -7.12 5.89 -30.50
CA ALA A 356 -7.92 4.98 -29.68
C ALA A 356 -8.38 3.77 -30.51
N SER A 357 -8.19 2.57 -29.98
CA SER A 357 -8.65 1.33 -30.59
C SER A 357 -10.17 1.26 -30.65
N VAL A 358 -10.70 0.45 -31.58
CA VAL A 358 -12.16 0.20 -31.68
C VAL A 358 -12.71 -0.32 -30.35
N GLU A 359 -12.01 -1.26 -29.71
CA GLU A 359 -12.47 -1.88 -28.47
C GLU A 359 -12.46 -0.91 -27.28
N ALA A 360 -11.48 0.00 -27.21
CA ALA A 360 -11.49 1.09 -26.24
C ALA A 360 -12.72 1.99 -26.42
N LYS A 361 -13.02 2.36 -27.67
CA LYS A 361 -14.17 3.19 -28.02
C LYS A 361 -15.48 2.50 -27.64
N LYS A 362 -15.64 1.21 -27.90
CA LYS A 362 -16.82 0.43 -27.48
C LYS A 362 -17.04 0.46 -25.98
N LEU A 363 -15.98 0.30 -25.18
CA LEU A 363 -16.08 0.41 -23.71
C LEU A 363 -16.55 1.80 -23.28
N LEU A 364 -16.00 2.87 -23.84
CA LEU A 364 -16.40 4.24 -23.50
C LEU A 364 -17.81 4.58 -23.98
N LEU A 365 -18.23 4.09 -25.15
CA LEU A 365 -19.61 4.22 -25.65
C LEU A 365 -20.62 3.62 -24.69
N ARG A 366 -20.29 2.47 -24.09
CA ARG A 366 -21.13 1.86 -23.05
C ARG A 366 -21.29 2.80 -21.86
N GLU A 367 -20.22 3.37 -21.33
CA GLU A 367 -20.31 4.28 -20.18
C GLU A 367 -21.08 5.56 -20.53
N LEU A 368 -20.78 6.18 -21.68
CA LEU A 368 -21.49 7.36 -22.19
C LEU A 368 -22.98 7.10 -22.43
N SER A 369 -23.39 5.87 -22.73
CA SER A 369 -24.82 5.52 -22.88
C SER A 369 -25.63 5.64 -21.59
N TRP A 370 -24.97 5.70 -20.44
CA TRP A 370 -25.61 5.86 -19.12
C TRP A 370 -25.54 7.29 -18.61
N MET A 371 -24.39 7.96 -18.77
CA MET A 371 -24.14 9.27 -18.17
C MET A 371 -24.11 10.44 -19.15
N GLY A 372 -24.14 10.16 -20.46
CA GLY A 372 -24.00 11.17 -21.49
C GLY A 372 -25.09 12.23 -21.47
N THR A 373 -24.74 13.44 -21.91
CA THR A 373 -25.64 14.57 -22.07
C THR A 373 -25.76 14.93 -23.57
N ASP A 374 -26.39 16.08 -23.86
CA ASP A 374 -26.40 16.63 -25.22
C ASP A 374 -25.00 16.86 -25.81
N TYR A 375 -23.96 16.92 -24.96
CA TYR A 375 -22.57 17.01 -25.40
C TYR A 375 -22.14 15.75 -26.18
N SER A 376 -22.20 14.57 -25.57
CA SER A 376 -21.82 13.31 -26.23
C SER A 376 -22.75 12.95 -27.38
N VAL A 377 -24.05 13.27 -27.32
CA VAL A 377 -25.01 13.00 -28.41
C VAL A 377 -24.51 13.53 -29.75
N ASN A 378 -23.86 14.70 -29.79
CA ASN A 378 -23.33 15.25 -31.03
C ASN A 378 -22.18 14.40 -31.59
N ALA A 379 -21.24 14.00 -30.74
CA ALA A 379 -20.12 13.15 -31.14
C ALA A 379 -20.58 11.74 -31.57
N LEU A 380 -21.60 11.19 -30.89
CA LEU A 380 -22.14 9.85 -31.17
C LEU A 380 -22.80 9.75 -32.56
N LYS A 381 -23.47 10.82 -33.01
CA LYS A 381 -24.12 10.84 -34.34
C LYS A 381 -23.14 10.59 -35.47
N ASP A 382 -21.93 11.13 -35.36
CA ASP A 382 -20.90 10.96 -36.39
C ASP A 382 -20.39 9.50 -36.43
N LEU A 383 -20.36 8.82 -35.28
CA LEU A 383 -19.86 7.45 -35.15
C LEU A 383 -20.84 6.39 -35.67
N VAL A 384 -22.12 6.71 -35.86
CA VAL A 384 -23.09 5.79 -36.49
C VAL A 384 -22.69 5.41 -37.92
N ASN A 385 -21.87 6.25 -38.58
CA ASN A 385 -21.36 5.98 -39.92
C ASN A 385 -20.07 5.15 -39.92
N ASN A 386 -19.51 4.81 -38.74
CA ASN A 386 -18.34 3.96 -38.61
C ASN A 386 -18.77 2.49 -38.49
N ASN A 387 -18.38 1.65 -39.46
CA ASN A 387 -18.80 0.25 -39.51
C ASN A 387 -18.44 -0.55 -38.24
N ASP A 388 -17.34 -0.22 -37.57
CA ASP A 388 -16.86 -0.97 -36.39
C ASP A 388 -17.47 -0.51 -35.07
N LEU A 389 -18.14 0.65 -35.06
CA LEU A 389 -18.71 1.30 -33.86
C LEU A 389 -20.21 1.59 -33.99
N LYS A 390 -20.80 1.33 -35.15
CA LYS A 390 -22.17 1.70 -35.48
C LYS A 390 -23.17 1.17 -34.45
N ASP A 391 -23.06 -0.10 -34.09
CA ASP A 391 -24.05 -0.75 -33.24
C ASP A 391 -23.99 -0.19 -31.81
N GLU A 392 -22.80 -0.01 -31.25
CA GLU A 392 -22.61 0.60 -29.93
C GLU A 392 -23.00 2.09 -29.91
N ALA A 393 -22.71 2.84 -30.98
CA ALA A 393 -23.08 4.24 -31.09
C ALA A 393 -24.61 4.42 -31.21
N GLN A 394 -25.28 3.57 -32.00
CA GLN A 394 -26.74 3.56 -32.11
C GLN A 394 -27.40 3.18 -30.79
N PHE A 395 -26.87 2.16 -30.11
CA PHE A 395 -27.34 1.76 -28.79
C PHE A 395 -27.22 2.91 -27.77
N ALA A 396 -26.06 3.59 -27.74
CA ALA A 396 -25.84 4.72 -26.86
C ALA A 396 -26.82 5.87 -27.13
N LEU A 397 -27.02 6.24 -28.41
CA LEU A 397 -27.97 7.28 -28.80
C LEU A 397 -29.42 6.93 -28.41
N GLN A 398 -29.85 5.69 -28.64
CA GLN A 398 -31.20 5.25 -28.28
C GLN A 398 -31.45 5.38 -26.77
N ARG A 399 -30.48 5.00 -25.93
CA ARG A 399 -30.60 5.13 -24.48
C ARG A 399 -30.69 6.59 -24.03
N LEU A 400 -29.85 7.46 -24.57
CA LEU A 400 -29.83 8.88 -24.22
C LEU A 400 -31.10 9.62 -24.69
N GLN A 401 -31.72 9.15 -25.77
CA GLN A 401 -32.99 9.68 -26.27
C GLN A 401 -34.21 9.13 -25.53
N ALA A 402 -34.16 7.89 -25.02
CA ALA A 402 -35.26 7.27 -24.28
C ALA A 402 -35.48 7.89 -22.87
N GLY A 403 -34.56 8.73 -22.39
CA GLY A 403 -34.66 9.47 -21.13
C GLY A 403 -35.19 10.90 -21.26
N LYS A 404 -35.49 11.36 -22.49
CA LYS A 404 -36.17 12.63 -22.80
C LYS A 404 -37.59 12.35 -23.24
#